data_AF-A0A933MEJ8-F1
#
_entry.id   AF-A0A933MEJ8-F1
#
_cell.length_a   1.000
_cell.length_b   1.000
_cell.length_c   1.000
_cell.angle_alpha   90.00
_cell.angle_beta   90.00
_cell.angle_gamma   90.00
#
_symmetry.space_group_name_H-M   'P 1'
#
loop_
_entity.id
_entity.type
_entity.pdbx_description
1 polymer ?
#
loop_
_entity_poly.entity_id
_entity_poly.type
_entity_poly.pdbx_seq_one_letter_code
_entity_poly.pdbx_strand_id
1 'polypeptide(L)' 'MTKYIFVTGGVVSSLGKGISASSLGKLLESRGLSVAMLKCDPYINVDPGTMNPFQHGEVFVTEDGAETDLD' A
#
# COMPACT_ATOMS: atom_id res chain seq x y z
N MET A 1 8.65 -21.60 -3.71
CA MET A 1 7.23 -21.35 -3.42
C MET A 1 7.11 -20.00 -2.74
N THR A 2 6.32 -19.09 -3.31
CA THR A 2 6.10 -17.74 -2.77
C THR A 2 5.43 -17.80 -1.41
N LYS A 3 5.84 -16.91 -0.49
CA LYS A 3 5.24 -16.77 0.84
C LYS A 3 4.37 -15.51 0.87
N TYR A 4 3.25 -15.58 1.58
CA TYR A 4 2.31 -14.48 1.70
C TYR A 4 2.21 -14.06 3.17
N ILE A 5 2.29 -12.75 3.42
CA ILE A 5 2.11 -12.13 4.73
C ILE A 5 0.92 -11.18 4.60
N PHE A 6 -0.14 -11.41 5.37
CA PHE A 6 -1.32 -10.53 5.39
C PHE A 6 -1.19 -9.55 6.55
N VAL A 7 -1.31 -8.26 6.25
CA VAL A 7 -1.29 -7.19 7.26
C VAL A 7 -2.70 -6.64 7.42
N THR A 8 -3.31 -6.85 8.58
CA THR A 8 -4.66 -6.37 8.92
C THR A 8 -4.62 -5.33 10.04
N GLY A 9 -5.58 -4.41 10.05
CA GLY A 9 -5.76 -3.42 11.11
C GLY A 9 -6.96 -3.71 12.01
N GLY A 10 -6.85 -3.42 13.31
CA GLY A 10 -7.95 -3.49 14.26
C GLY A 10 -8.08 -2.20 15.07
N VAL A 11 -9.19 -2.07 15.79
CA VAL A 11 -9.52 -0.96 16.70
C VAL A 11 -9.83 0.36 15.97
N VAL A 12 -8.85 0.99 15.32
CA VAL A 12 -9.01 2.28 14.62
C VAL A 12 -8.20 2.34 13.32
N SER A 13 -8.62 3.23 12.41
CA SER A 13 -7.84 3.58 11.23
C SER A 13 -6.64 4.49 11.58
N SER A 14 -5.79 4.79 10.60
CA SER A 14 -4.66 5.73 10.73
C SER A 14 -3.55 5.34 11.73
N LEU A 15 -3.45 4.05 12.07
CA LEU A 15 -2.38 3.50 12.95
C LEU A 15 -1.00 3.36 12.28
N GLY A 16 -0.80 3.86 11.05
CA GLY A 16 0.47 3.71 10.34
C GLY A 16 0.72 2.29 9.80
N LYS A 17 -0.34 1.62 9.31
CA LYS A 17 -0.25 0.25 8.77
C LYS A 17 0.63 0.17 7.51
N GLY A 18 0.49 1.10 6.59
CA GLY A 18 1.32 1.20 5.38
C GLY A 18 2.80 1.27 5.75
N ILE A 19 3.18 2.26 6.57
CA ILE A 19 4.56 2.42 7.06
C ILE A 19 5.10 1.16 7.77
N SER A 20 4.28 0.51 8.60
CA SER A 20 4.68 -0.72 9.30
C SER A 20 4.94 -1.87 8.32
N ALA A 21 4.07 -2.05 7.32
CA ALA A 21 4.23 -3.06 6.27
C ALA A 21 5.46 -2.76 5.39
N SER A 22 5.66 -1.51 4.96
CA SER A 22 6.82 -1.07 4.18
C SER A 22 8.13 -1.29 4.95
N SER A 23 8.14 -1.01 6.26
CA SER A 23 9.31 -1.24 7.13
C SER A 23 9.64 -2.72 7.26
N LEU A 24 8.63 -3.58 7.40
CA LEU A 24 8.81 -5.03 7.40
C LEU A 24 9.35 -5.52 6.05
N GLY A 25 8.78 -5.04 4.94
CA GLY A 25 9.28 -5.32 3.59
C GLY A 25 10.76 -4.97 3.46
N LYS A 26 11.15 -3.79 3.95
CA LYS A 26 12.56 -3.36 3.93
C LYS A 26 13.49 -4.25 4.74
N LEU A 27 13.05 -4.75 5.89
CA LEU A 27 13.82 -5.69 6.71
C LEU A 27 13.94 -7.08 6.07
N LEU A 28 12.97 -7.50 5.27
CA LEU A 28 13.02 -8.74 4.52
C LEU A 28 13.96 -8.62 3.31
N GLU A 29 13.88 -7.49 2.59
CA GLU A 29 14.83 -7.15 1.51
C GLU A 29 16.28 -7.11 2.02
N SER A 30 16.53 -6.52 3.19
CA SER A 30 17.88 -6.46 3.78
C SER A 30 18.44 -7.83 4.16
N ARG A 31 17.59 -8.86 4.23
CA ARG A 31 17.98 -10.27 4.38
C ARG A 31 18.15 -10.99 3.04
N GLY A 32 18.18 -10.27 1.92
CA GLY A 32 18.38 -10.83 0.59
C GLY A 32 17.14 -11.51 0.00
N LEU A 33 15.95 -11.25 0.55
CA LEU A 33 14.71 -11.80 0.02
C LEU A 33 14.13 -10.86 -1.06
N SER A 34 13.58 -11.45 -2.13
CA SER A 34 12.73 -10.71 -3.06
C SER A 34 11.35 -10.54 -2.43
N VAL A 35 10.90 -9.29 -2.32
CA VAL A 35 9.62 -8.91 -1.70
C VAL A 35 8.84 -8.06 -2.70
N ALA A 36 7.54 -8.33 -2.80
CA ALA A 36 6.59 -7.47 -3.50
C ALA A 36 5.47 -7.10 -2.51
N MET A 37 4.97 -5.88 -2.60
CA MET A 37 3.88 -5.39 -1.76
C MET A 37 2.63 -5.13 -2.62
N LEU A 38 1.46 -5.27 -1.99
CA LEU A 38 0.17 -5.00 -2.61
C LEU A 38 -0.74 -4.33 -1.58
N LYS A 39 -1.36 -3.23 -1.97
CA LYS A 39 -2.39 -2.53 -1.19
C LYS A 39 -3.78 -2.98 -1.67
N CYS A 40 -4.66 -3.32 -0.73
CA CYS A 40 -6.06 -3.63 -1.01
C CYS A 40 -6.95 -2.55 -0.40
N ASP A 41 -7.43 -1.62 -1.22
CA ASP A 41 -8.32 -0.56 -0.77
C ASP A 41 -9.79 -0.96 -0.84
N PRO A 42 -10.57 -0.79 0.25
CA PRO A 42 -11.96 -1.21 0.32
C PRO A 42 -12.95 -0.15 -0.19
N TYR A 43 -12.50 0.84 -0.98
CA TYR A 43 -13.39 1.83 -1.61
C TYR A 43 -14.00 1.28 -2.90
N ILE A 44 -15.10 1.89 -3.35
CA ILE A 44 -15.81 1.48 -4.57
C ILE A 44 -15.21 2.08 -5.85
N ASN A 45 -14.41 3.15 -5.72
CA ASN A 45 -13.70 3.76 -6.84
C ASN A 45 -12.84 2.70 -7.52
N VAL A 46 -12.85 2.69 -8.86
CA VAL A 46 -12.03 1.75 -9.64
C VAL A 46 -10.54 2.07 -9.45
N ASP A 47 -10.22 3.35 -9.35
CA ASP A 47 -8.91 3.94 -9.10
C ASP A 47 -9.10 5.26 -8.30
N PRO A 48 -8.03 5.81 -7.69
CA PRO A 48 -8.12 7.06 -6.95
C PRO A 48 -8.00 8.32 -7.82
N GLY A 49 -7.85 8.21 -9.16
CA GLY A 49 -7.69 9.36 -10.07
C GLY A 49 -8.87 10.33 -10.05
N THR A 50 -10.05 9.86 -9.61
CA THR A 50 -11.26 10.67 -9.44
C THR A 50 -11.42 11.32 -8.06
N MET A 51 -10.54 11.01 -7.10
CA MET A 51 -10.64 11.53 -5.73
C MET A 51 -10.10 12.97 -5.64
N ASN A 52 -10.66 13.76 -4.73
CA ASN A 52 -10.12 15.10 -4.45
C ASN A 52 -8.80 14.99 -3.66
N PRO A 53 -7.65 15.42 -4.23
CA PRO A 53 -6.36 15.19 -3.59
C PRO A 53 -6.17 15.98 -2.30
N PHE A 54 -6.86 17.11 -2.13
CA PHE A 54 -6.79 17.90 -0.89
C PHE A 54 -7.55 17.26 0.28
N GLN A 55 -8.39 16.26 0.00
CA GLN A 55 -9.15 15.53 1.03
C GLN A 55 -8.62 14.11 1.25
N HIS A 56 -8.13 13.46 0.19
CA HIS A 56 -7.77 12.03 0.20
C HIS A 56 -6.26 11.77 0.09
N GLY A 57 -5.45 12.80 -0.18
CA GLY A 57 -4.01 12.67 -0.40
C GLY A 57 -3.65 12.60 -1.89
N GLU A 58 -2.37 12.45 -2.18
CA GLU A 58 -1.89 12.36 -3.56
C GLU A 58 -2.35 11.07 -4.24
N VAL A 59 -2.41 11.11 -5.57
CA VAL A 59 -2.55 9.92 -6.42
C VAL A 59 -1.14 9.55 -6.88
N PHE A 60 -0.68 8.35 -6.53
CA PHE A 60 0.62 7.85 -6.97
C PHE A 60 0.49 7.26 -8.37
N VAL A 61 1.52 7.43 -9.21
CA VAL A 61 1.53 6.88 -10.58
C VAL A 61 2.71 5.94 -10.74
N THR A 62 2.44 4.68 -11.06
CA THR A 62 3.47 3.65 -11.28
C THR A 62 4.10 3.77 -12.68
N GLU A 63 5.22 3.07 -12.91
CA GLU A 63 5.95 3.12 -14.20
C GLU A 63 5.09 2.67 -15.40
N ASP A 64 4.12 1.78 -15.18
CA ASP A 64 3.17 1.32 -16.20
C ASP A 64 1.96 2.27 -16.36
N GLY A 65 1.92 3.38 -15.62
CA GLY A 65 0.93 4.43 -15.75
C GLY A 65 -0.37 4.21 -14.96
N ALA A 66 -0.41 3.25 -14.04
CA ALA A 66 -1.56 3.08 -13.17
C ALA A 66 -1.63 4.20 -12.12
N GLU A 67 -2.81 4.80 -11.96
CA GLU A 67 -3.13 5.73 -10.88
C GLU A 67 -3.52 4.91 -9.63
N THR A 68 -2.77 5.05 -8.54
CA THR A 68 -2.90 4.23 -7.33
C THR A 68 -3.00 5.07 -6.07
N ASP A 69 -3.36 4.41 -4.97
CA ASP A 69 -3.30 5.01 -3.63
C ASP A 69 -1.86 5.40 -3.29
N LEU A 70 -1.71 6.29 -2.31
CA LEU A 70 -0.42 6.84 -1.88
C LEU A 70 0.44 5.88 -1.03
N ASP A 71 -0.14 4.78 -0.53
CA ASP A 71 0.60 3.68 0.12
C ASP A 71 1.30 2.81 -0.93
#